data_AF-A0A1H7YKK1-F1
#
_entry.id   AF-A0A1H7YKK1-F1
#
_cell.length_a   1.000
_cell.length_b   1.000
_cell.length_c   1.000
_cell.angle_alpha   90.00
_cell.angle_beta   90.00
_cell.angle_gamma   90.00
#
_symmetry.space_group_name_H-M   'P 1'
#
loop_
_entity.id
_entity.type
_entity.pdbx_description
1 polymer ?
#
loop_
_entity_poly.entity_id
_entity_poly.type
_entity_poly.pdbx_seq_one_letter_code
_entity_poly.pdbx_strand_id
1 'polypeptide(L)'
;MKKILLFAMGLAMSASTLAEETEKVETTIAGDIVSSYIWRGLDAGSTAVQPTLGIGYKGLSLTAWGSYGLTNPDDTKEFDLTLGYSVGGFNIGITDYWFSVGLDPDARYFKYDAHGTNHIFEANIGYDFGVVSLQWFTNFAGNDGENKDGNRAYSSYLEANVPFKLATCDWTATAGVVPFATTFYGTEGFAVTNLALKATKDIKVTDSFSIPVFGQVVANPCSQKAYLVLGFTLHP
;
A
#
# COMPACT_ATOMS: atom_id res chain seq x y z
N MET A 1 4.91 24.04 -9.18
CA MET A 1 3.89 23.69 -8.15
C MET A 1 4.40 22.51 -7.34
N LYS A 2 4.03 22.36 -6.06
CA LYS A 2 4.29 21.11 -5.32
C LYS A 2 3.38 20.02 -5.88
N LYS A 3 3.95 18.90 -6.35
CA LYS A 3 3.15 17.70 -6.66
C LYS A 3 2.87 17.00 -5.33
N ILE A 4 1.60 16.78 -5.02
CA ILE A 4 1.22 15.90 -3.91
C ILE A 4 1.50 14.48 -4.37
N LEU A 5 2.20 13.71 -3.55
CA LEU A 5 2.63 12.34 -3.81
C LEU A 5 1.95 11.43 -2.81
N LEU A 6 1.47 10.28 -3.29
CA LEU A 6 0.82 9.26 -2.50
C LEU A 6 1.54 7.93 -2.74
N PHE A 7 1.83 7.21 -1.65
CA PHE A 7 2.13 5.79 -1.59
C PHE A 7 1.24 5.31 -0.43
N ALA A 8 0.53 4.18 -0.56
CA ALA A 8 -0.20 3.49 0.51
C ALA A 8 0.23 1.99 0.59
N MET A 9 -0.68 1.09 0.96
CA MET A 9 -0.41 -0.33 1.25
C MET A 9 0.37 -1.09 0.16
N GLY A 10 1.63 -1.43 0.45
CA GLY A 10 2.22 -2.67 -0.05
C GLY A 10 1.60 -3.82 0.73
N LEU A 11 0.66 -4.56 0.13
CA LEU A 11 -0.12 -5.58 0.84
C LEU A 11 0.83 -6.64 1.42
N ALA A 12 0.98 -6.66 2.74
CA ALA A 12 1.66 -7.74 3.44
C ALA A 12 0.85 -9.02 3.20
N MET A 13 1.31 -9.87 2.27
CA MET A 13 0.74 -11.19 2.06
C MET A 13 1.10 -12.06 3.26
N SER A 14 0.30 -11.94 4.32
CA SER A 14 0.18 -12.92 5.40
C SER A 14 0.14 -14.30 4.75
N ALA A 15 1.19 -15.11 4.97
CA ALA A 15 1.33 -16.37 4.27
C ALA A 15 0.06 -17.20 4.47
N SER A 16 -0.56 -17.63 3.37
CA SER A 16 -1.90 -18.22 3.36
C SER A 16 -1.88 -19.59 4.03
N THR A 17 -1.99 -19.60 5.35
CA THR A 17 -2.19 -20.79 6.15
C THR A 17 -3.56 -21.36 5.81
N LEU A 18 -3.57 -22.35 4.91
CA LEU A 18 -4.65 -23.31 4.76
C LEU A 18 -4.72 -24.16 6.05
N ALA A 19 -5.27 -23.54 7.09
CA ALA A 19 -5.53 -24.08 8.42
C ALA A 19 -7.02 -23.90 8.73
N GLU A 20 -7.54 -24.77 9.59
CA GLU A 20 -8.98 -25.04 9.71
C GLU A 20 -9.83 -23.84 10.15
N GLU A 21 -11.12 -23.85 9.76
CA GLU A 21 -12.13 -22.88 10.19
C GLU A 21 -12.16 -22.78 11.72
N THR A 22 -11.49 -21.75 12.25
CA THR A 22 -11.59 -21.41 13.66
C THR A 22 -12.51 -20.20 13.76
N GLU A 23 -13.67 -20.31 14.41
CA GLU A 23 -14.67 -19.23 14.52
C GLU A 23 -14.25 -18.09 15.46
N LYS A 24 -12.98 -17.69 15.44
CA LYS A 24 -12.40 -16.70 16.33
C LYS A 24 -12.32 -15.34 15.65
N VAL A 25 -12.34 -14.30 16.49
CA VAL A 25 -11.93 -12.96 16.08
C VAL A 25 -10.41 -12.94 16.07
N GLU A 26 -9.84 -12.53 14.94
CA GLU A 26 -8.41 -12.30 14.76
C GLU A 26 -8.08 -10.85 15.10
N THR A 27 -6.89 -10.60 15.65
CA THR A 27 -6.41 -9.25 15.97
C THR A 27 -4.97 -9.09 15.49
N THR A 28 -4.73 -8.09 14.65
CA THR A 28 -3.39 -7.75 14.16
C THR A 28 -2.86 -6.56 14.94
N ILE A 29 -1.65 -6.71 15.50
CA ILE A 29 -0.79 -5.58 15.84
C ILE A 29 0.50 -5.81 15.04
N ALA A 30 0.95 -4.79 14.31
CA ALA A 30 2.24 -4.85 13.63
C ALA A 30 2.84 -3.45 13.48
N GLY A 31 4.09 -3.38 13.05
CA GLY A 31 4.67 -2.14 12.56
C GLY A 31 5.91 -2.38 11.71
N ASP A 32 5.96 -1.78 10.53
CA ASP A 32 7.16 -1.76 9.70
C ASP A 32 8.07 -0.58 10.05
N ILE A 33 9.37 -0.76 9.87
CA ILE A 33 10.35 0.33 9.75
C ILE A 33 11.05 0.17 8.40
N VAL A 34 11.03 1.24 7.59
CA VAL A 34 11.55 1.25 6.22
C VAL A 34 12.58 2.37 6.03
N SER A 35 13.65 2.10 5.27
CA SER A 35 14.73 3.08 5.01
C SER A 35 14.27 4.27 4.17
N SER A 36 13.26 4.08 3.33
CA SER A 36 12.48 5.12 2.66
C SER A 36 11.08 4.58 2.43
N TYR A 37 10.06 5.42 2.59
CA TYR A 37 8.70 5.08 2.23
C TYR A 37 8.50 5.15 0.71
N ILE A 38 8.87 4.04 0.07
CA ILE A 38 8.55 3.73 -1.31
C ILE A 38 7.44 2.70 -1.33
N TRP A 39 6.28 3.17 -1.84
CA TRP A 39 3.85 2.42 -3.18
C TRP A 39 3.46 2.70 -4.71
N ARG A 40 3.32 1.62 -5.52
CA ARG A 40 3.04 1.70 -6.97
C ARG A 40 4.13 2.46 -7.76
N GLY A 41 5.35 2.48 -7.19
CA GLY A 41 6.57 3.09 -7.72
C GLY A 41 6.79 4.59 -7.46
N LEU A 42 5.94 5.22 -6.66
CA LEU A 42 6.10 6.62 -6.27
C LEU A 42 7.09 6.79 -5.08
N ASP A 43 7.34 8.03 -4.71
CA ASP A 43 8.25 8.46 -3.64
C ASP A 43 7.41 9.24 -2.63
N ALA A 44 7.24 8.72 -1.41
CA ALA A 44 6.25 9.26 -0.46
C ALA A 44 6.82 9.72 0.88
N GLY A 45 8.04 9.30 1.22
CA GLY A 45 8.67 9.74 2.46
C GLY A 45 10.09 9.21 2.65
N SER A 46 10.77 9.81 3.63
CA SER A 46 12.09 9.39 4.09
C SER A 46 11.99 8.10 4.93
N THR A 47 12.98 7.82 5.78
CA THR A 47 12.91 6.67 6.70
C THR A 47 11.67 6.81 7.59
N ALA A 48 10.81 5.79 7.64
CA ALA A 48 9.49 5.87 8.28
C ALA A 48 9.20 4.70 9.23
N VAL A 49 8.32 4.95 10.20
CA VAL A 49 7.65 3.91 11.02
C VAL A 49 6.18 3.82 10.63
N GLN A 50 5.66 2.61 10.51
CA GLN A 50 4.39 2.34 9.83
C GLN A 50 3.53 1.35 10.64
N PRO A 51 2.79 1.82 11.67
CA PRO A 51 2.00 0.95 12.55
C PRO A 51 0.75 0.38 11.86
N THR A 52 0.37 -0.84 12.24
CA THR A 52 -0.86 -1.53 11.81
C THR A 52 -1.64 -1.99 13.04
N LEU A 53 -2.96 -1.75 13.05
CA LEU A 53 -3.92 -2.31 13.99
C LEU A 53 -5.12 -2.86 13.22
N GLY A 54 -5.41 -4.15 13.36
CA GLY A 54 -6.48 -4.82 12.61
C GLY A 54 -7.35 -5.74 13.45
N ILE A 55 -8.59 -5.94 13.00
CA ILE A 55 -9.52 -6.94 13.52
C ILE A 55 -10.15 -7.71 12.36
N GLY A 56 -10.20 -9.04 12.46
CA GLY A 56 -10.70 -9.94 11.41
C GLY A 56 -11.74 -10.93 11.92
N TYR A 57 -12.73 -11.28 11.09
CA TYR A 57 -13.70 -12.34 11.37
C TYR A 57 -14.32 -12.89 10.08
N LYS A 58 -14.20 -14.21 9.85
CA LYS A 58 -14.81 -14.93 8.71
C LYS A 58 -14.62 -14.23 7.35
N GLY A 59 -13.39 -13.81 7.08
CA GLY A 59 -12.99 -13.14 5.84
C GLY A 59 -13.21 -11.62 5.81
N LEU A 60 -14.05 -11.05 6.68
CA LEU A 60 -14.14 -9.60 6.87
C LEU A 60 -12.94 -9.10 7.69
N SER A 61 -12.42 -7.93 7.34
CA SER A 61 -11.37 -7.24 8.10
C SER A 61 -11.62 -5.73 8.19
N LEU A 62 -11.27 -5.15 9.34
CA LEU A 62 -11.17 -3.70 9.52
C LEU A 62 -9.75 -3.40 10.03
N THR A 63 -8.98 -2.65 9.26
CA THR A 63 -7.57 -2.35 9.55
C THR A 63 -7.33 -0.84 9.53
N ALA A 64 -6.76 -0.33 10.62
CA ALA A 64 -6.13 0.98 10.67
C ALA A 64 -4.62 0.83 10.40
N TRP A 65 -4.09 1.68 9.54
CA TRP A 65 -2.66 1.77 9.23
C TRP A 65 -2.22 3.23 9.24
N GLY A 66 -0.92 3.51 9.23
CA GLY A 66 -0.43 4.86 8.98
C GLY A 66 1.06 4.93 8.71
N SER A 67 1.53 6.10 8.29
CA SER A 67 2.93 6.36 7.96
C SER A 67 3.43 7.62 8.68
N TYR A 68 4.61 7.52 9.33
CA TYR A 68 5.26 8.66 9.99
C TYR A 68 6.76 8.72 9.65
N GLY A 69 7.18 9.79 8.98
CA GLY A 69 8.57 10.09 8.66
C GLY A 69 9.41 10.36 9.91
N LEU A 70 10.47 9.59 10.11
CA LEU A 70 11.42 9.68 11.23
C LEU A 70 12.58 10.64 10.95
N THR A 71 12.96 10.80 9.67
CA THR A 71 14.16 11.56 9.26
C THR A 71 13.87 12.93 8.64
N ASN A 72 12.63 13.22 8.25
CA ASN A 72 12.23 14.50 7.69
C ASN A 72 10.89 14.97 8.31
N PRO A 73 10.82 16.12 9.00
CA PRO A 73 9.58 16.63 9.60
C PRO A 73 8.58 17.17 8.56
N ASP A 74 9.02 17.44 7.32
CA ASP A 74 8.17 17.85 6.20
C ASP A 74 7.54 16.65 5.45
N ASP A 75 7.81 15.41 5.86
CA ASP A 75 7.17 14.21 5.29
C ASP A 75 5.65 14.22 5.58
N THR A 76 4.86 13.79 4.60
CA THR A 76 3.42 13.61 4.77
C THR A 76 3.15 12.53 5.82
N LYS A 77 2.26 12.83 6.77
CA LYS A 77 1.70 11.83 7.69
C LYS A 77 0.46 11.25 7.06
N GLU A 78 0.35 9.93 7.11
CA GLU A 78 -0.73 9.15 6.51
C GLU A 78 -1.46 8.36 7.58
N PHE A 79 -2.77 8.25 7.47
CA PHE A 79 -3.61 7.37 8.29
C PHE A 79 -4.70 6.77 7.39
N ASP A 80 -4.79 5.45 7.40
CA ASP A 80 -5.66 4.69 6.52
C ASP A 80 -6.67 3.91 7.33
N LEU A 81 -7.91 3.86 6.88
CA LEU A 81 -8.92 2.93 7.38
C LEU A 81 -9.42 2.04 6.24
N THR A 82 -9.02 0.77 6.26
CA THR A 82 -9.40 -0.24 5.25
C THR A 82 -10.49 -1.16 5.78
N LEU A 83 -11.62 -1.25 5.08
CA LEU A 83 -12.61 -2.31 5.24
C LEU A 83 -12.45 -3.32 4.11
N GLY A 84 -12.08 -4.55 4.42
CA GLY A 84 -11.82 -5.62 3.46
C GLY A 84 -12.76 -6.83 3.61
N TYR A 85 -12.88 -7.59 2.52
CA TYR A 85 -13.45 -8.94 2.53
C TYR A 85 -12.64 -9.88 1.61
N SER A 86 -12.22 -11.04 2.14
CA SER A 86 -11.46 -12.06 1.42
C SER A 86 -12.10 -13.44 1.57
N VAL A 87 -12.14 -14.21 0.48
CA VAL A 87 -12.61 -15.61 0.48
C VAL A 87 -11.93 -16.43 -0.62
N GLY A 88 -11.23 -17.49 -0.23
CA GLY A 88 -10.35 -18.23 -1.15
C GLY A 88 -9.25 -17.32 -1.70
N GLY A 89 -9.06 -17.30 -3.01
CA GLY A 89 -8.17 -16.34 -3.68
C GLY A 89 -8.77 -14.94 -3.88
N PHE A 90 -10.10 -14.78 -3.79
CA PHE A 90 -10.77 -13.51 -4.05
C PHE A 90 -10.65 -12.54 -2.89
N ASN A 91 -10.46 -11.26 -3.18
CA ASN A 91 -10.60 -10.18 -2.22
C ASN A 91 -11.20 -8.90 -2.84
N ILE A 92 -11.85 -8.11 -2.01
CA ILE A 92 -12.42 -6.79 -2.33
C ILE A 92 -12.31 -5.89 -1.08
N GLY A 93 -12.22 -4.58 -1.26
CA GLY A 93 -12.14 -3.66 -0.13
C GLY A 93 -12.37 -2.20 -0.51
N ILE A 94 -12.49 -1.37 0.52
CA ILE A 94 -12.52 0.09 0.43
C ILE A 94 -11.53 0.62 1.46
N THR A 95 -10.64 1.51 1.02
CA THR A 95 -9.73 2.25 1.89
C THR A 95 -10.10 3.73 1.90
N ASP A 96 -10.25 4.29 3.09
CA ASP A 96 -10.24 5.72 3.33
C ASP A 96 -8.81 6.15 3.66
N TYR A 97 -8.13 6.79 2.71
CA TYR A 97 -6.78 7.34 2.86
C TYR A 97 -6.85 8.78 3.38
N TRP A 98 -6.20 9.09 4.50
CA TRP A 98 -6.05 10.47 4.98
C TRP A 98 -4.59 10.93 5.00
N PHE A 99 -4.36 12.16 4.54
CA PHE A 99 -3.05 12.79 4.50
C PHE A 99 -3.03 14.10 5.28
N SER A 100 -1.89 14.39 5.94
CA SER A 100 -1.64 15.69 6.57
C SER A 100 -1.41 16.84 5.58
N VAL A 101 -1.51 16.60 4.27
CA VAL A 101 -1.44 17.61 3.20
C VAL A 101 -2.54 17.35 2.17
N GLY A 102 -3.12 18.40 1.59
CA GLY A 102 -4.22 18.29 0.64
C GLY A 102 -4.98 19.60 0.48
N LEU A 103 -6.32 19.50 0.32
CA LEU A 103 -7.22 20.66 0.19
C LEU A 103 -7.51 21.34 1.54
N ASP A 104 -7.27 20.66 2.66
CA ASP A 104 -7.34 21.22 4.00
C ASP A 104 -5.96 21.64 4.54
N PRO A 105 -5.65 22.95 4.59
CA PRO A 105 -4.38 23.42 5.16
C PRO A 105 -4.32 23.24 6.68
N ASP A 106 -5.48 23.10 7.34
CA ASP A 106 -5.60 22.86 8.78
C ASP A 106 -5.37 21.37 9.15
N ALA A 107 -5.19 20.49 8.16
CA ALA A 107 -4.97 19.05 8.32
C ALA A 107 -5.96 18.37 9.30
N ARG A 108 -7.27 18.61 9.14
CA ARG A 108 -8.31 18.01 9.99
C ARG A 108 -8.75 16.65 9.46
N TYR A 109 -8.58 15.62 10.28
CA TYR A 109 -9.10 14.28 10.01
C TYR A 109 -10.63 14.24 9.90
N PHE A 110 -11.38 14.97 10.73
CA PHE A 110 -12.86 14.90 10.69
C PHE A 110 -13.52 15.78 9.61
N LYS A 111 -12.81 16.13 8.53
CA LYS A 111 -13.29 17.03 7.46
C LYS A 111 -13.60 16.24 6.19
N TYR A 112 -14.84 15.76 6.09
CA TYR A 112 -15.34 14.94 4.98
C TYR A 112 -16.19 15.72 3.95
N ASP A 113 -15.94 17.01 3.76
CA ASP A 113 -16.67 17.79 2.75
C ASP A 113 -16.18 17.49 1.32
N ALA A 114 -17.07 17.63 0.34
CA ALA A 114 -16.83 17.15 -1.02
C ALA A 114 -15.73 17.87 -1.81
N HIS A 115 -15.27 19.05 -1.37
CA HIS A 115 -14.37 19.92 -2.13
C HIS A 115 -13.22 20.53 -1.30
N GLY A 116 -13.13 20.19 -0.02
CA GLY A 116 -12.10 20.66 0.91
C GLY A 116 -11.46 19.58 1.77
N THR A 117 -11.78 18.30 1.56
CA THR A 117 -11.21 17.18 2.31
C THR A 117 -9.78 16.82 1.87
N ASN A 118 -8.97 16.25 2.77
CA ASN A 118 -7.74 15.54 2.42
C ASN A 118 -7.96 14.04 2.15
N HIS A 119 -9.16 13.52 2.45
CA HIS A 119 -9.48 12.11 2.29
C HIS A 119 -9.55 11.71 0.81
N ILE A 120 -9.11 10.50 0.49
CA ILE A 120 -9.30 9.82 -0.80
C ILE A 120 -9.86 8.44 -0.53
N PHE A 121 -10.96 8.11 -1.20
CA PHE A 121 -11.59 6.79 -1.07
C PHE A 121 -11.23 5.94 -2.29
N GLU A 122 -10.47 4.88 -2.06
CA GLU A 122 -10.09 3.88 -3.07
C GLU A 122 -10.89 2.59 -2.85
N ALA A 123 -11.38 2.00 -3.94
CA ALA A 123 -11.92 0.64 -3.93
C ALA A 123 -10.92 -0.31 -4.60
N ASN A 124 -10.69 -1.47 -3.99
CA ASN A 124 -9.86 -2.53 -4.57
C ASN A 124 -10.66 -3.80 -4.86
N ILE A 125 -10.23 -4.55 -5.88
CA ILE A 125 -10.71 -5.89 -6.20
C ILE A 125 -9.56 -6.72 -6.78
N GLY A 126 -9.40 -7.95 -6.31
CA GLY A 126 -8.30 -8.80 -6.71
C GLY A 126 -8.55 -10.29 -6.58
N TYR A 127 -7.65 -11.07 -7.16
CA TYR A 127 -7.65 -12.52 -7.08
C TYR A 127 -6.22 -13.08 -7.05
N ASP A 128 -5.95 -13.98 -6.11
CA ASP A 128 -4.73 -14.79 -6.05
C ASP A 128 -4.94 -16.16 -6.72
N PHE A 129 -4.14 -16.43 -7.76
CA PHE A 129 -4.12 -17.69 -8.49
C PHE A 129 -2.99 -18.63 -8.01
N GLY A 130 -2.31 -18.28 -6.90
CA GLY A 130 -1.24 -19.03 -6.24
C GLY A 130 0.13 -18.95 -6.94
N VAL A 131 0.15 -18.88 -8.27
CA VAL A 131 1.36 -18.61 -9.07
C VAL A 131 1.52 -17.14 -9.46
N VAL A 132 0.43 -16.37 -9.36
CA VAL A 132 0.36 -14.92 -9.59
C VAL A 132 -0.88 -14.40 -8.87
N SER A 133 -0.80 -13.21 -8.26
CA SER A 133 -1.98 -12.47 -7.80
C SER A 133 -2.15 -11.19 -8.61
N LEU A 134 -3.41 -10.83 -8.89
CA LEU A 134 -3.80 -9.62 -9.59
C LEU A 134 -4.64 -8.74 -8.65
N GLN A 135 -4.36 -7.43 -8.65
CA GLN A 135 -5.08 -6.44 -7.86
C GLN A 135 -5.38 -5.20 -8.71
N TRP A 136 -6.66 -4.84 -8.84
CA TRP A 136 -7.11 -3.59 -9.42
C TRP A 136 -7.58 -2.64 -8.32
N PHE A 137 -7.24 -1.36 -8.47
CA PHE A 137 -7.54 -0.29 -7.53
C PHE A 137 -8.10 0.93 -8.27
N THR A 138 -9.08 1.63 -7.70
CA THR A 138 -9.67 2.86 -8.25
C THR A 138 -10.09 3.83 -7.15
N ASN A 139 -9.50 5.04 -7.15
CA ASN A 139 -10.06 6.18 -6.42
C ASN A 139 -11.44 6.52 -6.97
N PHE A 140 -12.45 6.67 -6.10
CA PHE A 140 -13.82 7.00 -6.52
C PHE A 140 -14.37 8.28 -5.89
N ALA A 141 -13.89 8.66 -4.70
CA ALA A 141 -14.31 9.87 -3.99
C ALA A 141 -13.15 10.56 -3.27
N GLY A 142 -13.40 11.77 -2.76
CA GLY A 142 -12.39 12.58 -2.09
C GLY A 142 -11.46 13.35 -3.03
N ASN A 143 -10.26 13.66 -2.56
CA ASN A 143 -9.20 14.43 -3.21
C ASN A 143 -8.43 13.62 -4.30
N ASP A 144 -9.18 12.89 -5.14
CA ASP A 144 -8.63 12.22 -6.32
C ASP A 144 -8.11 13.23 -7.36
N GLY A 145 -7.14 12.80 -8.18
CA GLY A 145 -6.58 13.61 -9.25
C GLY A 145 -7.53 13.85 -10.43
N GLU A 146 -7.02 14.60 -11.41
CA GLU A 146 -7.74 15.08 -12.58
C GLU A 146 -7.27 14.36 -13.85
N ASN A 147 -8.20 14.16 -14.79
CA ASN A 147 -7.91 13.71 -16.15
C ASN A 147 -7.55 14.90 -17.06
N LYS A 148 -7.33 14.63 -18.35
CA LYS A 148 -6.94 15.65 -19.34
C LYS A 148 -7.99 16.74 -19.60
N ASP A 149 -9.24 16.50 -19.21
CA ASP A 149 -10.36 17.43 -19.35
C ASP A 149 -10.63 18.22 -18.05
N GLY A 150 -9.80 18.07 -17.02
CA GLY A 150 -9.97 18.72 -15.71
C GLY A 150 -11.10 18.13 -14.85
N ASN A 151 -11.57 16.92 -15.18
CA ASN A 151 -12.58 16.19 -14.39
C ASN A 151 -11.88 15.13 -13.51
N ARG A 152 -12.54 14.65 -12.44
CA ARG A 152 -12.00 13.56 -11.61
C ARG A 152 -11.55 12.39 -12.49
N ALA A 153 -10.32 11.94 -12.30
CA ALA A 153 -9.71 10.89 -13.12
C ALA A 153 -10.27 9.50 -12.85
N TYR A 154 -10.79 9.25 -11.65
CA TYR A 154 -10.98 7.91 -11.10
C TYR A 154 -9.64 7.16 -11.09
N SER A 155 -8.61 7.80 -10.51
CA SER A 155 -7.22 7.36 -10.64
C SER A 155 -7.09 5.90 -10.25
N SER A 156 -6.67 5.09 -11.23
CA SER A 156 -6.69 3.64 -11.11
C SER A 156 -5.30 3.05 -11.27
N TYR A 157 -5.11 1.85 -10.76
CA TYR A 157 -3.87 1.09 -10.87
C TYR A 157 -4.17 -0.40 -10.90
N LEU A 158 -3.35 -1.14 -11.66
CA LEU A 158 -3.39 -2.60 -11.76
C LEU A 158 -2.01 -3.16 -11.44
N GLU A 159 -1.94 -4.10 -10.50
CA GLU A 159 -0.72 -4.82 -10.15
C GLU A 159 -0.83 -6.32 -10.46
N ALA A 160 0.31 -6.89 -10.87
CA ALA A 160 0.57 -8.32 -10.88
C ALA A 160 1.76 -8.62 -9.96
N ASN A 161 1.59 -9.55 -9.03
CA ASN A 161 2.64 -10.04 -8.13
C ASN A 161 2.89 -11.52 -8.36
N VAL A 162 4.16 -11.91 -8.57
CA VAL A 162 4.60 -13.29 -8.78
C VAL A 162 5.52 -13.70 -7.62
N PRO A 163 5.04 -14.53 -6.67
CA PRO A 163 5.86 -15.04 -5.59
C PRO A 163 6.72 -16.24 -6.04
N PHE A 164 7.96 -16.33 -5.55
CA PHE A 164 8.84 -17.48 -5.78
C PHE A 164 9.89 -17.63 -4.66
N LYS A 165 10.42 -18.85 -4.47
CA LYS A 165 11.52 -19.11 -3.53
C LYS A 165 12.85 -19.21 -4.28
N LEU A 166 13.88 -18.51 -3.79
CA LEU A 166 15.24 -18.56 -4.35
C LEU A 166 16.29 -18.37 -3.25
N ALA A 167 17.27 -19.28 -3.21
CA ALA A 167 18.25 -19.41 -2.12
C ALA A 167 17.56 -19.53 -0.75
N THR A 168 17.90 -18.68 0.22
CA THR A 168 17.33 -18.71 1.58
C THR A 168 16.26 -17.65 1.84
N CYS A 169 15.65 -17.12 0.79
CA CYS A 169 14.70 -15.99 0.87
C CYS A 169 13.44 -16.29 0.06
N ASP A 170 12.35 -15.69 0.50
CA ASP A 170 11.10 -15.59 -0.24
C ASP A 170 11.12 -14.32 -1.10
N TRP A 171 10.77 -14.43 -2.36
CA TRP A 171 10.85 -13.33 -3.33
C TRP A 171 9.49 -13.03 -3.94
N THR A 172 9.26 -11.75 -4.24
CA THR A 172 8.12 -11.30 -5.05
C THR A 172 8.64 -10.42 -6.17
N ALA A 173 8.31 -10.77 -7.41
CA ALA A 173 8.43 -9.86 -8.55
C ALA A 173 7.09 -9.15 -8.77
N THR A 174 7.13 -7.83 -8.91
CA THR A 174 5.94 -6.98 -9.03
C THR A 174 5.99 -6.19 -10.34
N ALA A 175 4.89 -6.19 -11.08
CA ALA A 175 4.71 -5.32 -12.24
C ALA A 175 3.37 -4.58 -12.13
N GLY A 176 3.40 -3.25 -12.22
CA GLY A 176 2.26 -2.41 -11.95
C GLY A 176 2.12 -1.23 -12.90
N VAL A 177 0.88 -0.98 -13.31
CA VAL A 177 0.52 -0.04 -14.38
C VAL A 177 -0.62 0.87 -13.96
N VAL A 178 -0.53 2.13 -14.40
CA VAL A 178 -1.62 3.08 -14.38
C VAL A 178 -2.25 3.07 -15.79
N PRO A 179 -3.56 2.78 -15.93
CA PRO A 179 -4.15 2.45 -17.23
C PRO A 179 -4.43 3.68 -18.12
N PHE A 180 -4.56 4.87 -17.54
CA PHE A 180 -4.90 6.11 -18.22
C PHE A 180 -4.32 7.35 -17.52
N ALA A 181 -4.46 8.51 -18.16
CA ALA A 181 -3.89 9.76 -17.67
C ALA A 181 -4.55 10.23 -16.37
N THR A 182 -3.73 10.58 -15.37
CA THR A 182 -4.18 11.22 -14.12
C THR A 182 -3.06 12.04 -13.48
N THR A 183 -3.41 13.22 -12.95
CA THR A 183 -2.48 14.04 -12.17
C THR A 183 -2.02 13.36 -10.86
N PHE A 184 -2.79 12.42 -10.33
CA PHE A 184 -2.53 11.68 -9.07
C PHE A 184 -1.25 10.83 -9.14
N TYR A 185 -1.15 9.97 -10.14
CA TYR A 185 0.08 9.20 -10.43
C TYR A 185 1.07 9.98 -11.31
N GLY A 186 0.69 11.19 -11.76
CA GLY A 186 1.50 12.04 -12.63
C GLY A 186 1.67 11.48 -14.06
N THR A 187 0.63 10.83 -14.59
CA THR A 187 0.67 10.07 -15.86
C THR A 187 -0.10 10.77 -17.00
N GLU A 188 0.47 10.72 -18.21
CA GLU A 188 -0.12 11.30 -19.43
C GLU A 188 -0.92 10.29 -20.27
N GLY A 189 -1.13 9.08 -19.77
CA GLY A 189 -1.77 7.97 -20.46
C GLY A 189 -1.49 6.65 -19.74
N PHE A 190 -1.58 5.54 -20.47
CA PHE A 190 -1.09 4.24 -19.98
C PHE A 190 0.41 4.35 -19.62
N ALA A 191 0.78 3.89 -18.43
CA ALA A 191 2.14 3.96 -17.93
C ALA A 191 2.50 2.76 -17.04
N VAL A 192 3.70 2.22 -17.21
CA VAL A 192 4.30 1.33 -16.21
C VAL A 192 4.90 2.20 -15.11
N THR A 193 4.35 2.15 -13.90
CA THR A 193 4.81 2.95 -12.76
C THR A 193 5.55 2.13 -11.72
N ASN A 194 5.29 0.81 -11.62
CA ASN A 194 5.96 -0.07 -10.66
C ASN A 194 6.60 -1.26 -11.39
N LEU A 195 7.91 -1.41 -11.24
CA LEU A 195 8.64 -2.66 -11.49
C LEU A 195 9.51 -2.92 -10.26
N ALA A 196 9.20 -3.94 -9.47
CA ALA A 196 9.91 -4.23 -8.24
C ALA A 196 10.33 -5.69 -8.09
N LEU A 197 11.38 -5.89 -7.32
CA LEU A 197 11.84 -7.19 -6.87
C LEU A 197 12.14 -7.09 -5.36
N LYS A 198 11.29 -7.71 -4.55
CA LYS A 198 11.42 -7.80 -3.09
C LYS A 198 11.98 -9.18 -2.71
N ALA A 199 12.89 -9.21 -1.75
CA ALA A 199 13.36 -10.42 -1.08
C ALA A 199 13.15 -10.27 0.43
N THR A 200 12.44 -11.21 1.04
CA THR A 200 12.16 -11.27 2.49
C THR A 200 12.83 -12.50 3.10
N LYS A 201 13.32 -12.36 4.33
CA LYS A 201 13.84 -13.47 5.12
C LYS A 201 13.63 -13.22 6.61
N ASP A 202 13.10 -14.23 7.30
CA ASP A 202 12.94 -14.19 8.74
C ASP A 202 14.29 -14.34 9.44
N ILE A 203 14.62 -13.36 10.29
CA ILE A 203 15.75 -13.41 11.19
C ILE A 203 15.24 -13.91 12.54
N LYS A 204 15.53 -15.19 12.83
CA LYS A 204 15.17 -15.83 14.09
C LYS A 204 15.91 -15.17 15.26
N VAL A 205 15.17 -14.67 16.25
CA VAL A 205 15.69 -14.02 17.45
C VAL A 205 15.60 -14.95 18.66
N THR A 206 14.49 -15.69 18.80
CA THR A 206 14.29 -16.75 19.80
C THR A 206 13.59 -17.94 19.15
N ASP A 207 13.32 -19.01 19.90
CA ASP A 207 12.48 -20.13 19.41
C ASP A 207 11.01 -19.76 19.15
N SER A 208 10.53 -18.63 19.67
CA SER A 208 9.15 -18.16 19.51
C SER A 208 9.02 -16.81 18.79
N PHE A 209 10.12 -16.13 18.47
CA PHE A 209 10.11 -14.79 17.88
C PHE A 209 11.15 -14.67 16.75
N SER A 210 10.69 -14.18 15.60
CA SER A 210 11.51 -13.87 14.42
C SER A 210 11.08 -12.53 13.86
N ILE A 211 12.02 -11.80 13.25
CA ILE A 211 11.77 -10.52 12.59
C ILE A 211 11.87 -10.73 11.08
N PRO A 212 10.78 -10.60 10.31
CA PRO A 212 10.85 -10.53 8.86
C PRO A 212 11.67 -9.31 8.43
N VAL A 213 12.81 -9.53 7.78
CA VAL A 213 13.66 -8.49 7.20
C VAL A 213 13.58 -8.58 5.69
N PHE A 214 13.43 -7.44 5.00
CA PHE A 214 13.33 -7.40 3.54
C PHE A 214 14.24 -6.36 2.90
N GLY A 215 14.75 -6.71 1.72
CA GLY A 215 15.39 -5.80 0.78
C GLY A 215 14.59 -5.74 -0.52
N GLN A 216 14.45 -4.56 -1.12
CA GLN A 216 13.63 -4.37 -2.32
C GLN A 216 14.27 -3.36 -3.27
N VAL A 217 14.38 -3.73 -4.55
CA VAL A 217 14.62 -2.77 -5.64
C VAL A 217 13.28 -2.40 -6.25
N VAL A 218 13.05 -1.10 -6.46
CA VAL A 218 11.85 -0.56 -7.11
C VAL A 218 12.29 0.38 -8.23
N ALA A 219 11.69 0.27 -9.40
CA ALA A 219 11.88 1.18 -10.53
C ALA A 219 10.53 1.68 -11.05
N ASN A 220 10.49 2.96 -11.44
CA ASN A 220 9.33 3.60 -12.03
C ASN A 220 9.70 4.15 -13.41
N PRO A 221 9.45 3.37 -14.49
CA PRO A 221 9.75 3.80 -15.86
C PRO A 221 9.10 5.12 -16.25
N CYS A 222 7.89 5.40 -15.76
CA CYS A 222 7.16 6.62 -16.08
C CYS A 222 7.80 7.89 -15.49
N SER A 223 8.32 7.83 -14.25
CA SER A 223 8.99 8.97 -13.60
C SER A 223 10.53 8.94 -13.73
N GLN A 224 11.08 7.90 -14.37
CA GLN A 224 12.52 7.63 -14.52
C GLN A 224 13.28 7.55 -13.20
N LYS A 225 12.58 7.19 -12.10
CA LYS A 225 13.17 6.98 -10.77
C LYS A 225 13.46 5.49 -10.50
N ALA A 226 14.43 5.24 -9.64
CA ALA A 226 14.69 3.93 -9.05
C ALA A 226 15.14 4.09 -7.59
N TYR A 227 14.85 3.07 -6.78
CA TYR A 227 15.03 3.09 -5.33
C TYR A 227 15.52 1.72 -4.84
N LEU A 228 16.26 1.74 -3.73
CA LEU A 228 16.68 0.56 -2.97
C LEU A 228 16.21 0.75 -1.53
N VAL A 229 15.32 -0.15 -1.07
CA VAL A 229 14.72 -0.10 0.26
C VAL A 229 15.20 -1.28 1.08
N LEU A 230 15.53 -1.02 2.34
CA LEU A 230 15.67 -2.03 3.39
C LEU A 230 14.56 -1.76 4.42
N GLY A 231 13.91 -2.81 4.90
CA GLY A 231 12.91 -2.69 5.97
C GLY A 231 12.77 -3.96 6.78
N PHE A 232 12.03 -3.86 7.88
CA PHE A 232 11.65 -5.00 8.70
C PHE A 232 10.31 -4.78 9.39
N THR A 233 9.61 -5.88 9.64
CA THR A 233 8.29 -5.90 10.27
C THR A 233 8.40 -6.40 11.72
N LEU A 234 7.67 -5.78 12.64
CA LEU A 234 7.52 -6.26 14.01
C LEU A 234 6.11 -6.84 14.20
N HIS A 235 6.05 -8.06 14.74
CA HIS A 235 4.83 -8.73 15.20
C HIS A 235 5.03 -9.10 16.69
N PRO A 236 4.28 -8.49 17.63
CA PRO A 236 4.42 -8.72 19.07
C PRO A 236 3.66 -9.95 19.57
#